data_AF-A0A817PMS9-F1
#
_entry.id   AF-A0A817PMS9-F1
#
_cell.length_a   1.000
_cell.length_b   1.000
_cell.length_c   1.000
_cell.angle_alpha   90.00
_cell.angle_beta   90.00
_cell.angle_gamma   90.00
#
_symmetry.space_group_name_H-M   'P 1'
#
loop_
_entity.id
_entity.type
_entity.pdbx_description
1 polymer ?
#
loop_
_entity_poly.entity_id
_entity_poly.type
_entity_poly.pdbx_seq_one_letter_code
_entity_poly.pdbx_strand_id
1 'polypeptide(L)'
;MIKLYFSHALQNEEGIVRLSKLDARCVTKAFEEMRQDYEDDGLFDEMIQFFLPLTVTDHELVLDSNEIHLNTEEKRRTQNQYEREIQTLIRENERIAEDIESRKTTLGRIKEERQRLFEELESDLKEIKTTRLTSYAREKNELEKKWSRNDAIQSDR
;
A
#
# COMPACT_ATOMS: atom_id res chain seq x y z
N MET A 1 -29.18 44.01 1.01
CA MET A 1 -30.10 44.16 2.17
C MET A 1 -29.44 43.98 3.53
N ILE A 2 -28.49 43.05 3.71
CA ILE A 2 -27.79 42.83 5.00
C ILE A 2 -27.04 44.08 5.52
N LYS A 3 -26.38 44.86 4.64
CA LYS A 3 -25.69 46.10 5.02
C LYS A 3 -26.63 47.16 5.64
N LEU A 4 -27.86 47.26 5.14
CA LEU A 4 -28.90 48.17 5.68
C LEU A 4 -29.38 47.71 7.06
N TYR A 5 -29.54 46.40 7.25
CA TYR A 5 -29.91 45.80 8.54
C TYR A 5 -28.85 46.05 9.61
N PHE A 6 -27.57 45.80 9.31
CA PHE A 6 -26.48 46.08 10.24
C PHE A 6 -26.29 47.58 10.50
N SER A 7 -26.41 48.43 9.47
CA SER A 7 -26.29 49.89 9.65
C SER A 7 -27.39 50.44 10.55
N HIS A 8 -28.64 49.97 10.40
CA HIS A 8 -29.75 50.37 11.27
C HIS A 8 -29.61 49.77 12.69
N ALA A 9 -29.09 48.56 12.83
CA ALA A 9 -28.88 47.92 14.13
C ALA A 9 -27.71 48.54 14.94
N LEU A 10 -26.71 49.10 14.25
CA LEU A 10 -25.52 49.72 14.88
C LEU A 10 -25.70 51.22 15.18
N GLN A 11 -26.64 51.91 14.52
CA GLN A 11 -26.86 53.35 14.71
C GLN A 11 -27.78 53.72 15.89
N ASN A 12 -28.48 52.75 16.49
CA ASN A 12 -29.27 52.97 17.70
C ASN A 12 -28.44 52.55 18.93
N GLU A 13 -28.07 53.50 19.78
CA GLU A 13 -27.10 53.36 20.90
C GLU A 13 -27.57 52.49 22.09
N GLU A 14 -28.76 51.89 22.04
CA GLU A 14 -29.12 50.83 22.99
C GLU A 14 -28.69 49.49 22.40
N GLY A 15 -27.51 49.03 22.81
CA GLY A 15 -26.91 47.77 22.38
C GLY A 15 -27.95 46.65 22.22
N ILE A 16 -27.81 45.89 21.13
CA ILE A 16 -28.76 44.87 20.66
C ILE A 16 -29.24 44.00 21.83
N VAL A 17 -30.43 44.30 22.36
CA VAL A 17 -31.05 43.57 23.49
C VAL A 17 -31.42 42.14 23.09
N ARG A 18 -31.67 41.92 21.79
CA ARG A 18 -31.97 40.60 21.23
C ARG A 18 -31.51 40.57 19.77
N LEU A 19 -30.59 39.67 19.43
CA LEU A 19 -30.20 39.42 18.04
C LEU A 19 -31.42 38.88 17.30
N SER A 20 -31.97 39.65 16.37
CA SER A 20 -33.04 39.15 15.50
C SER A 20 -32.45 38.06 14.59
N LYS A 21 -33.11 36.90 14.54
CA LYS A 21 -32.68 35.72 13.79
C LYS A 21 -32.54 36.07 12.30
N LEU A 22 -31.49 35.56 11.68
CA LEU A 22 -31.30 35.66 10.24
C LEU A 22 -31.96 34.44 9.58
N ASP A 23 -32.71 34.66 8.51
CA ASP A 23 -33.20 33.55 7.68
C ASP A 23 -32.00 32.92 6.95
N ALA A 24 -31.81 31.60 7.13
CA ALA A 24 -30.74 30.84 6.47
C ALA A 24 -30.71 31.03 4.95
N ARG A 25 -31.88 31.16 4.32
CA ARG A 25 -32.01 31.39 2.87
C ARG A 25 -31.48 32.77 2.48
N CYS A 26 -31.67 33.77 3.33
CA CYS A 26 -31.16 35.13 3.10
C CYS A 26 -29.64 35.20 3.25
N VAL A 27 -29.07 34.47 4.22
CA VAL A 27 -27.62 34.37 4.39
C VAL A 27 -26.99 33.67 3.18
N THR A 28 -27.55 32.52 2.78
CA THR A 28 -27.06 31.75 1.63
C THR A 28 -27.09 32.58 0.35
N LYS A 29 -28.23 33.21 0.04
CA LYS A 29 -28.36 34.06 -1.16
C LYS A 29 -27.42 35.27 -1.13
N ALA A 30 -27.22 35.89 0.03
CA ALA A 30 -26.30 37.03 0.13
C ALA A 30 -24.86 36.63 -0.18
N PHE A 31 -24.42 35.45 0.25
CA PHE A 31 -23.09 34.94 -0.06
C PHE A 31 -22.98 34.42 -1.50
N GLU A 32 -24.05 33.84 -2.07
CA GLU A 32 -24.11 33.50 -3.50
C GLU A 32 -23.99 34.75 -4.40
N GLU A 33 -24.67 35.85 -4.05
CA GLU A 33 -24.55 37.14 -4.75
C GLU A 33 -23.13 37.69 -4.61
N MET A 34 -22.51 37.61 -3.43
CA MET A 34 -21.13 38.07 -3.25
C MET A 34 -20.11 37.24 -4.02
N ARG A 35 -20.31 35.92 -4.18
CA ARG A 35 -19.43 35.07 -5.02
C ARG A 35 -19.48 35.43 -6.51
N GLN A 36 -20.49 36.17 -6.96
CA GLN A 36 -20.54 36.64 -8.35
C GLN A 36 -19.63 37.87 -8.57
N ASP A 37 -19.40 38.65 -7.52
CA ASP A 37 -18.65 39.92 -7.58
C ASP A 37 -17.21 39.80 -7.03
N TYR A 38 -16.87 38.70 -6.35
CA TYR A 38 -15.57 38.48 -5.70
C TYR A 38 -15.03 37.07 -5.97
N GLU A 39 -13.70 36.94 -5.97
CA GLU A 39 -13.01 35.66 -6.17
C GLU A 39 -13.22 34.74 -4.95
N ASP A 40 -13.59 33.49 -5.19
CA ASP A 40 -13.86 32.50 -4.14
C ASP A 40 -12.55 31.82 -3.71
N ASP A 41 -11.91 32.41 -2.71
CA ASP A 41 -10.68 31.93 -2.07
C ASP A 41 -10.95 30.85 -0.98
N GLY A 42 -12.20 30.38 -0.88
CA GLY A 42 -12.65 29.45 0.16
C GLY A 42 -13.09 30.14 1.46
N LEU A 43 -12.89 31.45 1.61
CA LEU A 43 -13.31 32.20 2.81
C LEU A 43 -14.82 32.26 2.94
N PHE A 44 -15.56 32.16 1.83
CA PHE A 44 -17.02 32.22 1.82
C PHE A 44 -17.65 31.09 2.65
N ASP A 45 -17.10 29.87 2.61
CA ASP A 45 -17.64 28.74 3.37
C ASP A 45 -17.40 28.92 4.88
N GLU A 46 -16.25 29.45 5.26
CA GLU A 46 -15.94 29.79 6.66
C GLU A 46 -16.83 30.92 7.17
N MET A 47 -17.07 31.94 6.35
CA MET A 47 -17.99 33.03 6.69
C MET A 47 -19.43 32.54 6.82
N ILE A 48 -19.91 31.66 5.94
CA ILE A 48 -21.25 31.06 6.05
C ILE A 48 -21.38 30.28 7.36
N GLN A 49 -20.37 29.50 7.75
CA GLN A 49 -20.37 28.79 9.03
C GLN A 49 -20.45 29.72 10.24
N PHE A 50 -19.85 30.91 10.18
CA PHE A 50 -19.95 31.92 11.24
C PHE A 50 -21.39 32.42 11.45
N PHE A 51 -22.18 32.54 10.37
CA PHE A 51 -23.56 33.00 10.45
C PHE A 51 -24.58 31.87 10.73
N LEU A 52 -24.20 30.60 10.58
CA LEU A 52 -25.08 29.45 10.80
C LEU A 52 -25.78 29.47 12.17
N PRO A 53 -25.09 29.71 13.30
CA PRO A 53 -25.73 29.76 14.62
C PRO A 53 -26.80 30.85 14.77
N LEU A 54 -26.73 31.91 13.96
CA LEU A 54 -27.71 33.00 13.93
C LEU A 54 -28.96 32.66 13.11
N THR A 55 -28.94 31.52 12.43
CA THR A 55 -30.04 31.02 11.57
C THR A 55 -30.81 29.85 12.18
N VAL A 56 -30.29 29.20 13.22
CA VAL A 56 -30.90 28.04 13.87
C VAL A 56 -31.99 28.46 14.87
N THR A 57 -33.10 27.73 14.88
CA THR A 57 -34.18 27.88 15.87
C THR A 57 -34.02 26.96 17.08
N ASP A 58 -34.56 27.37 18.24
CA ASP A 58 -34.51 26.53 19.45
C ASP A 58 -35.25 25.20 19.28
N HIS A 59 -36.22 25.13 18.36
CA HIS A 59 -36.90 23.89 17.98
C HIS A 59 -36.03 22.96 17.10
N GLU A 60 -35.14 23.49 16.28
CA GLU A 60 -34.17 22.71 15.50
C GLU A 60 -32.98 22.22 16.34
N LEU A 61 -32.78 22.80 17.53
CA LEU A 61 -31.81 22.33 18.52
C LEU A 61 -32.36 21.23 19.44
N VAL A 62 -33.66 20.92 19.35
CA VAL A 62 -34.25 19.78 20.08
C VAL A 62 -33.85 18.51 19.35
N LEU A 63 -32.73 17.93 19.76
CA LEU A 63 -32.33 16.61 19.30
C LEU A 63 -33.34 15.59 19.84
N ASP A 64 -34.02 14.89 18.93
CA ASP A 64 -34.88 13.77 19.31
C ASP A 64 -34.02 12.66 19.93
N SER A 65 -34.31 12.31 21.18
CA SER A 65 -33.56 11.32 21.94
C SER A 65 -33.58 9.94 21.28
N ASN A 66 -34.60 9.66 20.46
CA ASN A 66 -34.68 8.43 19.69
C ASN A 66 -33.70 8.40 18.49
N GLU A 67 -33.49 9.53 17.80
CA GLU A 67 -32.53 9.62 16.70
C GLU A 67 -31.09 9.47 17.21
N ILE A 68 -30.76 10.05 18.37
CA ILE A 68 -29.44 9.88 18.99
C ILE A 68 -29.18 8.40 19.31
N HIS A 69 -30.16 7.68 19.86
CA HIS A 69 -30.00 6.26 20.20
C HIS A 69 -29.84 5.36 18.97
N LEU A 70 -30.63 5.57 17.92
CA LEU A 70 -30.52 4.82 16.66
C LEU A 70 -29.14 5.01 16.01
N ASN A 71 -28.67 6.27 15.96
CA ASN A 71 -27.38 6.61 15.37
C ASN A 71 -26.21 6.02 16.20
N THR A 72 -26.40 5.86 17.52
CA THR A 72 -25.40 5.23 18.40
C THR A 72 -25.36 3.70 18.24
N GLU A 73 -26.51 3.04 18.09
CA GLU A 73 -26.56 1.59 17.85
C GLU A 73 -26.00 1.21 16.48
N GLU A 74 -26.36 1.92 15.41
CA GLU A 74 -25.81 1.68 14.08
C GLU A 74 -24.30 1.88 14.05
N LYS A 75 -23.80 2.98 14.64
CA LYS A 75 -22.35 3.20 14.78
C LYS A 75 -21.67 2.04 15.52
N ARG A 76 -22.27 1.53 16.60
CA ARG A 76 -21.71 0.40 17.35
C ARG A 76 -21.70 -0.89 16.52
N ARG A 77 -22.74 -1.14 15.72
CA ARG A 77 -22.78 -2.32 14.83
C ARG A 77 -21.71 -2.23 13.75
N THR A 78 -21.56 -1.08 13.12
CA THR A 78 -20.54 -0.82 12.09
C THR A 78 -19.13 -0.94 12.68
N GLN A 79 -18.90 -0.39 13.88
CA GLN A 79 -17.62 -0.53 14.58
C GLN A 79 -17.29 -2.00 14.87
N ASN A 80 -18.25 -2.77 15.39
CA ASN A 80 -18.05 -4.20 15.65
C ASN A 80 -17.76 -4.99 14.36
N GLN A 81 -18.37 -4.59 13.23
CA GLN A 81 -18.11 -5.20 11.94
C GLN A 81 -16.68 -4.93 11.50
N TYR A 82 -16.22 -3.68 11.57
CA TYR A 82 -14.85 -3.31 11.24
C TYR A 82 -13.82 -3.98 12.15
N GLU A 83 -14.09 -4.12 13.45
CA GLU A 83 -13.19 -4.85 14.37
C GLU A 83 -13.04 -6.31 13.97
N ARG A 84 -14.13 -6.98 13.58
CA ARG A 84 -14.06 -8.37 13.09
C ARG A 84 -13.31 -8.48 11.78
N GLU A 85 -13.51 -7.53 10.87
CA GLU A 85 -12.83 -7.48 9.59
C GLU A 85 -11.32 -7.27 9.79
N ILE A 86 -10.93 -6.34 10.66
CA ILE A 86 -9.53 -6.11 11.06
C ILE A 86 -8.92 -7.38 11.64
N GLN A 87 -9.60 -8.07 12.57
CA GLN A 87 -9.08 -9.32 13.13
C GLN A 87 -8.93 -10.42 12.08
N THR A 88 -9.83 -10.48 11.10
CA THR A 88 -9.76 -11.45 10.00
C THR A 88 -8.55 -11.17 9.12
N LEU A 89 -8.35 -9.89 8.75
CA LEU A 89 -7.20 -9.46 7.95
C LEU A 89 -5.87 -9.69 8.67
N ILE A 90 -5.81 -9.49 9.98
CA ILE A 90 -4.61 -9.78 10.79
C ILE A 90 -4.25 -11.26 10.68
N ARG A 91 -5.22 -12.16 10.92
CA ARG A 91 -4.98 -13.62 10.84
C ARG A 91 -4.59 -14.06 9.44
N GLU A 92 -5.20 -13.47 8.41
CA GLU A 92 -4.85 -13.79 7.03
C GLU A 92 -3.43 -13.35 6.70
N ASN A 93 -3.01 -12.17 7.17
CA ASN A 93 -1.66 -11.66 6.99
C ASN A 93 -0.62 -12.52 7.73
N GLU A 94 -0.91 -12.93 8.96
CA GLU A 94 -0.06 -13.88 9.71
C GLU A 94 0.11 -15.20 8.95
N ARG A 95 -0.99 -15.77 8.44
CA ARG A 95 -0.93 -16.99 7.63
C ARG A 95 -0.08 -16.81 6.37
N ILE A 96 -0.24 -15.69 5.66
CA ILE A 96 0.54 -15.40 4.46
C ILE A 96 2.04 -15.27 4.81
N ALA A 97 2.37 -14.62 5.92
CA ALA A 97 3.75 -14.48 6.38
C ALA A 97 4.39 -15.84 6.68
N GLU A 98 3.68 -16.74 7.36
CA GLU A 98 4.13 -18.11 7.61
C GLU A 98 4.36 -18.88 6.29
N ASP A 99 3.44 -18.74 5.33
CA ASP A 99 3.52 -19.40 4.02
C ASP A 99 4.74 -18.90 3.21
N ILE A 100 5.02 -17.59 3.28
CA ILE A 100 6.21 -16.99 2.65
C ILE A 100 7.50 -17.56 3.27
N GLU A 101 7.56 -17.67 4.60
CA GLU A 101 8.76 -18.17 5.28
C GLU A 101 9.00 -19.65 4.99
N SER A 102 7.93 -20.45 4.96
CA SER A 102 7.97 -21.85 4.51
C SER A 102 8.47 -21.99 3.06
N ARG A 103 8.04 -21.10 2.16
CA ARG A 103 8.52 -21.09 0.77
C ARG A 103 9.98 -20.68 0.66
N LYS A 104 10.45 -19.71 1.46
CA LYS A 104 11.86 -19.31 1.48
C LYS A 104 12.77 -20.46 1.93
N THR A 105 12.41 -21.16 2.99
CA THR A 105 13.18 -22.30 3.49
C THR A 105 13.23 -23.43 2.46
N THR A 106 12.09 -23.75 1.83
CA THR A 106 12.01 -24.72 0.73
C THR A 106 12.92 -24.34 -0.45
N LEU A 107 12.88 -23.06 -0.85
CA LEU A 107 13.70 -22.55 -1.95
C LEU A 107 15.21 -22.53 -1.59
N GLY A 108 15.55 -22.27 -0.33
CA GLY A 108 16.90 -22.43 0.20
C GLY A 108 17.41 -23.86 0.02
N ARG A 109 16.63 -24.85 0.45
CA ARG A 109 16.97 -26.28 0.31
C ARG A 109 17.17 -26.69 -1.16
N ILE A 110 16.29 -26.23 -2.06
CA ILE A 110 16.42 -26.51 -3.50
C ILE A 110 17.70 -25.89 -4.07
N LYS A 111 18.08 -24.68 -3.63
CA LYS A 111 19.33 -24.05 -4.08
C LYS A 111 20.56 -24.81 -3.61
N GLU A 112 20.57 -25.27 -2.37
CA GLU A 112 21.67 -26.09 -1.82
C GLU A 112 21.78 -27.43 -2.56
N GLU A 113 20.67 -28.12 -2.79
CA GLU A 113 20.63 -29.37 -3.54
C GLU A 113 21.13 -29.18 -4.98
N ARG A 114 20.68 -28.11 -5.65
CA ARG A 114 21.16 -27.76 -6.99
C ARG A 114 22.67 -27.50 -7.01
N GLN A 115 23.18 -26.77 -6.01
CA GLN A 115 24.60 -26.46 -5.91
C GLN A 115 25.42 -27.75 -5.74
N ARG A 116 24.97 -28.66 -4.87
CA ARG A 116 25.61 -29.96 -4.66
C ARG A 116 25.66 -30.80 -5.93
N LEU A 117 24.54 -30.89 -6.66
CA LEU A 117 24.50 -31.62 -7.93
C LEU A 117 25.42 -31.01 -8.99
N PHE A 118 25.57 -29.68 -8.98
CA PHE A 118 26.47 -29.00 -9.89
C PHE A 118 27.95 -29.31 -9.58
N GLU A 119 28.31 -29.31 -8.29
CA GLU A 119 29.65 -29.68 -7.84
C GLU A 119 29.99 -31.14 -8.14
N GLU A 120 29.03 -32.06 -7.95
CA GLU A 120 29.15 -33.47 -8.31
C GLU A 120 29.37 -33.64 -9.81
N LEU A 121 28.56 -32.99 -10.64
CA LEU A 121 28.72 -33.01 -12.09
C LEU A 121 30.07 -32.44 -12.54
N GLU A 122 30.56 -31.37 -11.92
CA GLU A 122 31.87 -30.80 -12.23
C GLU A 122 33.00 -31.76 -11.87
N SER A 123 32.87 -32.47 -10.73
CA SER A 123 33.80 -33.51 -10.31
C SER A 123 33.84 -34.67 -11.32
N ASP A 124 32.67 -35.19 -11.69
CA ASP A 124 32.54 -36.29 -12.64
C ASP A 124 33.14 -35.94 -14.01
N LEU A 125 32.88 -34.72 -14.50
CA LEU A 125 33.47 -34.24 -15.76
C LEU A 125 35.00 -34.14 -15.69
N LYS A 126 35.56 -33.70 -14.56
CA LYS A 126 37.02 -33.68 -14.35
C LYS A 126 37.59 -35.09 -14.35
N GLU A 127 36.92 -36.05 -13.71
CA GLU A 127 37.35 -37.44 -13.68
C GLU A 127 37.33 -38.05 -15.09
N ILE A 128 36.22 -37.90 -15.83
CA ILE A 128 36.09 -38.40 -17.21
C ILE A 128 37.19 -37.82 -18.11
N LYS A 129 37.45 -36.52 -18.01
CA LYS A 129 38.51 -35.86 -18.78
C LYS A 129 39.89 -36.45 -18.45
N THR A 130 40.18 -36.66 -17.18
CA THR A 130 41.46 -37.20 -16.72
C THR A 130 41.64 -38.65 -17.17
N THR A 131 40.60 -39.47 -17.04
CA THR A 131 40.58 -40.87 -17.49
C THR A 131 40.78 -40.98 -19.00
N ARG A 132 40.13 -40.12 -19.80
CA ARG A 132 40.37 -40.07 -21.26
C ARG A 132 41.77 -39.63 -21.62
N LEU A 133 42.30 -38.59 -20.97
CA LEU A 133 43.67 -38.12 -21.24
C LEU A 133 44.71 -39.19 -20.90
N THR A 134 44.52 -39.91 -19.79
CA THR A 134 45.42 -41.00 -19.39
C THR A 134 45.31 -42.21 -20.31
N SER A 135 44.10 -42.56 -20.82
CA SER A 135 43.96 -43.62 -21.82
C SER A 135 44.65 -43.25 -23.13
N TYR A 136 44.46 -42.04 -23.64
CA TYR A 136 45.13 -41.57 -24.86
C TYR A 136 46.66 -41.55 -24.70
N ALA A 137 47.16 -41.11 -23.54
CA ALA A 137 48.61 -41.13 -23.28
C ALA A 137 49.18 -42.55 -23.27
N ARG A 138 48.44 -43.53 -22.72
CA ARG A 138 48.84 -44.95 -22.76
C ARG A 138 48.87 -45.49 -24.18
N GLU A 139 47.79 -45.29 -24.95
CA GLU A 139 47.71 -45.73 -26.35
C GLU A 139 48.83 -45.12 -27.21
N LYS A 140 49.10 -43.82 -27.05
CA LYS A 140 50.20 -43.14 -27.74
C LYS A 140 51.55 -43.77 -27.40
N ASN A 141 51.84 -44.00 -26.12
CA ASN A 141 53.08 -44.65 -25.68
C ASN A 141 53.22 -46.07 -26.21
N GLU A 142 52.13 -46.84 -26.30
CA GLU A 142 52.15 -48.18 -26.89
C GLU A 142 52.43 -48.15 -28.39
N LEU A 143 51.83 -47.20 -29.12
CA LEU A 143 52.10 -47.00 -30.54
C LEU A 143 53.55 -46.58 -30.78
N GLU A 144 54.08 -45.60 -30.04
CA GLU A 144 55.47 -45.18 -30.15
C GLU A 144 56.44 -46.34 -29.91
N LYS A 145 56.17 -47.20 -28.91
CA LYS A 145 56.96 -48.42 -28.68
C LYS A 145 56.88 -49.42 -29.84
N LYS A 146 55.71 -49.60 -30.47
CA LYS A 146 55.54 -50.48 -31.63
C LYS A 146 56.30 -49.96 -32.85
N TRP A 147 56.22 -48.65 -33.12
CA TRP A 147 56.94 -48.01 -34.21
C TRP A 147 58.46 -48.14 -34.02
N SER A 148 58.98 -47.81 -32.84
CA SER A 148 60.41 -47.90 -32.55
C SER A 148 60.96 -49.33 -32.66
N ARG A 149 60.15 -50.36 -32.37
CA ARG A 149 60.50 -51.77 -32.61
C ARG A 149 60.55 -52.13 -34.10
N ASN A 150 59.61 -51.62 -34.90
CA ASN A 150 59.60 -51.88 -36.34
C ASN A 150 60.78 -51.22 -37.06
N ASP A 151 61.14 -50.00 -36.68
CA ASP A 151 62.29 -49.29 -37.25
C ASP A 151 63.61 -50.01 -36.93
N ALA A 152 63.76 -50.54 -35.71
CA ALA A 152 64.90 -51.36 -35.33
C ALA A 152 65.01 -52.65 -36.17
N ILE A 153 63.88 -53.30 -36.48
CA ILE A 153 63.85 -54.53 -37.30
C ILE A 153 64.19 -54.24 -38.77
N GLN A 154 63.83 -53.05 -39.30
CA GLN A 154 64.15 -52.66 -40.67
C GLN A 154 65.60 -52.20 -40.84
N SER A 155 66.26 -51.69 -39.78
CA SER A 155 67.67 -51.28 -39.82
C SER A 155 68.67 -52.44 -39.78
N ASP A 156 68.23 -53.65 -39.38
CA ASP A 156 69.05 -54.86 -39.28
C ASP A 156 68.97 -55.77 -40.55
N ARG A 157 68.28 -55.33 -41.60
CA ARG A 157 68.19 -56.01 -42.91
C ARG A 157 68.94 -55.24 -43.99
#